data_AF-A0A926EYG8-F1
#
_entry.id   AF-A0A926EYG8-F1
#
_cell.length_a   1.000
_cell.length_b   1.000
_cell.length_c   1.000
_cell.angle_alpha   90.00
_cell.angle_beta   90.00
_cell.angle_gamma   90.00
#
_symmetry.space_group_name_H-M   'P 1'
#
loop_
_entity.id
_entity.type
_entity.pdbx_description
1 polymer ?
#
loop_
_entity_poly.entity_id
_entity_poly.type
_entity_poly.pdbx_seq_one_letter_code
_entity_poly.pdbx_strand_id
1 'polypeptide(L)'
;MKIDLLIAEIGSTTTVVNAFNIKPCPRFVGQGQSATTVEEGNVNTGLKNAIKNLSKNLGVENINYHELMATSSAAGGLKMTVHGLVYDMTVKAAKEAALGAGANIKLITAGRLRECDLQKIKDMEPNIILIAGGVDYGERKTALYNSKLIANLGLNIPVIYAGNIESQDEIKDIFKYTNNELYIADNVYPKIDQLNIEPTREIIQDVFEKHIINAEGMEKVKELIDGHIIPTPGAVMKASKILYKNMGNLLTIDIGGATTDIHSVSEDSDEVSRMLLHPEPIAKRSVEGDLGLYINIENIIEMVDKDMILKRLNINLDELNKLIDNCSPIPNTKEEIELIKLLAFYAGQIALYRHVGTLKKIYGPTGKRTIAEGKDLTQVQYVIGTGGALTRLPNSKLILRDIISSPKDKYLLPNKEVNILIDNDYIMASLGVMSIKYPIEALVLMKKSLNF
;
A
#
# COMPACT_ATOMS: atom_id res chain seq x y z
N MET A 1 -8.15 -22.42 25.60
CA MET A 1 -8.94 -22.64 24.38
C MET A 1 -8.02 -23.02 23.24
N LYS A 2 -8.42 -23.95 22.36
CA LYS A 2 -7.66 -24.30 21.15
C LYS A 2 -8.19 -23.49 19.96
N ILE A 3 -7.29 -22.85 19.23
CA ILE A 3 -7.55 -22.05 18.02
C ILE A 3 -6.75 -22.66 16.87
N ASP A 4 -7.32 -22.71 15.67
CA ASP A 4 -6.61 -23.28 14.53
C ASP A 4 -5.55 -22.29 14.02
N LEU A 5 -5.92 -21.03 13.84
CA LEU A 5 -5.06 -20.01 13.26
C LEU A 5 -5.19 -18.68 14.01
N LEU A 6 -4.05 -18.12 14.41
CA LEU A 6 -3.95 -16.71 14.77
C LEU A 6 -3.34 -15.93 13.60
N ILE A 7 -3.85 -14.74 13.37
CA ILE A 7 -3.24 -13.80 12.43
C ILE A 7 -2.99 -12.49 13.14
N ALA A 8 -1.73 -12.06 13.17
CA ALA A 8 -1.32 -10.80 13.77
C ALA A 8 -1.13 -9.72 12.69
N GLU A 9 -1.88 -8.64 12.78
CA GLU A 9 -1.64 -7.43 12.01
C GLU A 9 -0.80 -6.46 12.85
N ILE A 10 0.49 -6.39 12.54
CA ILE A 10 1.46 -5.56 13.25
C ILE A 10 1.50 -4.19 12.56
N GLY A 11 0.63 -3.28 13.01
CA GLY A 11 0.58 -1.91 12.53
C GLY A 11 1.64 -1.01 13.19
N SER A 12 1.92 0.17 12.63
CA SER A 12 2.87 1.12 13.21
C SER A 12 2.47 1.62 14.60
N THR A 13 1.17 1.74 14.87
CA THR A 13 0.63 2.23 16.16
C THR A 13 -0.06 1.15 16.98
N THR A 14 -0.76 0.21 16.33
CA THR A 14 -1.57 -0.82 16.99
C THR A 14 -1.26 -2.19 16.40
N THR A 15 -1.12 -3.19 17.27
CA THR A 15 -1.05 -4.61 16.91
C THR A 15 -2.40 -5.25 17.18
N VAL A 16 -3.01 -5.84 16.15
CA VAL A 16 -4.29 -6.54 16.22
C VAL A 16 -4.06 -8.03 15.99
N VAL A 17 -4.67 -8.88 16.82
CA VAL A 17 -4.61 -10.34 16.68
C VAL A 17 -6.01 -10.89 16.50
N ASN A 18 -6.22 -11.58 15.38
CA ASN A 18 -7.48 -12.20 15.01
C ASN A 18 -7.38 -13.72 15.13
N ALA A 19 -8.37 -14.34 15.77
CA ALA A 19 -8.45 -15.79 15.94
C ALA A 19 -9.47 -16.41 15.00
N PHE A 20 -9.06 -17.50 14.34
CA PHE A 20 -9.88 -18.24 13.40
C PHE A 20 -9.86 -19.72 13.70
N ASN A 21 -11.03 -20.34 13.59
CA ASN A 21 -11.13 -21.80 13.43
C ASN A 21 -11.47 -22.07 11.96
N ILE A 22 -10.72 -22.96 11.33
CA ILE A 22 -10.80 -23.24 9.89
C ILE A 22 -11.75 -24.40 9.64
N LYS A 23 -11.71 -25.43 10.50
CA LYS A 23 -12.49 -26.66 10.32
C LYS A 23 -13.50 -26.87 11.46
N PRO A 24 -14.65 -27.53 11.21
CA PRO A 24 -15.16 -27.98 9.90
C PRO A 24 -15.78 -26.85 9.07
N CYS A 25 -16.16 -25.73 9.70
CA CYS A 25 -16.65 -24.52 9.03
C CYS A 25 -15.82 -23.33 9.51
N PRO A 26 -15.33 -22.47 8.59
CA PRO A 26 -14.49 -21.36 8.96
C PRO A 26 -15.28 -20.34 9.78
N ARG A 27 -14.73 -19.94 10.92
CA ARG A 27 -15.32 -18.93 11.80
C ARG A 27 -14.25 -17.99 12.34
N PHE A 28 -14.59 -16.71 12.33
CA PHE A 28 -13.93 -15.72 13.16
C PHE A 28 -14.35 -15.93 14.62
N VAL A 29 -13.37 -16.13 15.50
CA VAL A 29 -13.58 -16.48 16.92
C VAL A 29 -13.56 -15.23 17.79
N GLY A 30 -12.66 -14.30 17.50
CA GLY A 30 -12.54 -13.04 18.22
C GLY A 30 -11.25 -12.30 17.88
N GLN A 31 -11.14 -11.09 18.43
CA GLN A 31 -10.02 -10.17 18.23
C GLN A 31 -9.47 -9.69 19.56
N GLY A 32 -8.16 -9.49 19.61
CA GLY A 32 -7.47 -8.74 20.66
C GLY A 32 -6.60 -7.66 20.06
N GLN A 33 -6.36 -6.59 20.81
CA GLN A 33 -5.55 -5.47 20.36
C GLN A 33 -4.62 -4.96 21.46
N SER A 34 -3.48 -4.39 21.06
CA SER A 34 -2.55 -3.69 21.94
C SER A 34 -1.78 -2.61 21.18
N ALA A 35 -1.18 -1.67 21.92
CA ALA A 35 -0.23 -0.73 21.32
C ALA A 35 0.97 -1.50 20.73
N THR A 36 1.43 -1.05 19.57
CA THR A 36 2.65 -1.60 18.97
C THR A 36 3.87 -1.09 19.74
N THR A 37 4.86 -1.97 19.92
CA THR A 37 6.07 -1.73 20.74
C THR A 37 7.34 -1.72 19.89
N VAL A 38 7.22 -1.22 18.65
CA VAL A 38 8.33 -1.11 17.69
C VAL A 38 9.38 -0.12 18.19
N GLU A 39 8.94 1.04 18.68
CA GLU A 39 9.84 2.07 19.26
C GLU A 39 10.53 1.60 20.55
N GLU A 40 9.96 0.60 21.22
CA GLU A 40 10.56 -0.06 22.40
C GLU A 40 11.58 -1.15 22.01
N GLY A 41 11.82 -1.37 20.71
CA GLY A 41 12.75 -2.36 20.18
C GLY A 41 12.28 -3.82 20.30
N ASN A 42 11.03 -4.07 20.71
CA ASN A 42 10.53 -5.44 20.92
C ASN A 42 9.03 -5.59 20.64
N VAL A 43 8.70 -5.80 19.36
CA VAL A 43 7.33 -6.03 18.86
C VAL A 43 6.63 -7.23 19.52
N ASN A 44 7.40 -8.20 20.02
CA ASN A 44 6.86 -9.39 20.69
C ASN A 44 6.05 -9.02 21.95
N THR A 45 6.40 -7.94 22.64
CA THR A 45 5.64 -7.45 23.79
C THR A 45 4.23 -7.03 23.38
N GLY A 46 4.10 -6.24 22.31
CA GLY A 46 2.81 -5.82 21.75
C GLY A 46 1.98 -7.01 21.27
N LEU A 47 2.61 -7.96 20.57
CA LEU A 47 1.96 -9.20 20.12
C LEU A 47 1.42 -10.05 21.29
N LYS A 48 2.24 -10.28 22.33
CA LYS A 48 1.83 -11.01 23.53
C LYS A 48 0.70 -10.31 24.28
N ASN A 49 0.76 -8.98 24.36
CA ASN A 49 -0.30 -8.18 24.97
C ASN A 49 -1.61 -8.27 24.18
N ALA A 50 -1.54 -8.26 22.85
CA ALA A 50 -2.71 -8.44 21.99
C ALA A 50 -3.32 -9.86 22.14
N ILE A 51 -2.48 -10.91 22.21
CA ILE A 51 -2.96 -12.28 22.50
C ILE A 51 -3.58 -12.36 23.91
N LYS A 52 -3.00 -11.71 24.91
CA LYS A 52 -3.57 -11.64 26.26
C LYS A 52 -4.91 -10.89 26.28
N ASN A 53 -5.03 -9.80 25.51
CA ASN A 53 -6.27 -9.08 25.33
C ASN A 53 -7.34 -9.96 24.66
N LEU A 54 -6.97 -10.73 23.63
CA LEU A 54 -7.83 -11.72 23.00
C LEU A 54 -8.32 -12.77 24.00
N SER A 55 -7.42 -13.33 24.83
CA SER A 55 -7.78 -14.28 25.89
C SER A 55 -8.83 -13.70 26.85
N LYS A 56 -8.65 -12.44 27.26
CA LYS A 56 -9.59 -11.72 28.11
C LYS A 56 -10.94 -11.52 27.42
N ASN A 57 -10.96 -11.10 26.15
CA ASN A 57 -12.18 -10.87 25.38
C ASN A 57 -12.97 -12.17 25.16
N LEU A 58 -12.29 -13.30 25.03
CA LEU A 58 -12.91 -14.63 24.91
C LEU A 58 -13.28 -15.25 26.27
N GLY A 59 -12.92 -14.62 27.39
CA GLY A 59 -13.19 -15.15 28.74
C GLY A 59 -12.41 -16.44 29.06
N VAL A 60 -11.20 -16.61 28.50
CA VAL A 60 -10.37 -17.80 28.69
C VAL A 60 -9.02 -17.44 29.29
N GLU A 61 -8.46 -18.32 30.13
CA GLU A 61 -7.17 -18.06 30.77
C GLU A 61 -5.99 -18.13 29.78
N ASN A 62 -6.02 -19.13 28.89
CA ASN A 62 -4.93 -19.41 27.94
C ASN A 62 -5.47 -19.72 26.54
N ILE A 63 -4.79 -19.21 25.53
CA ILE A 63 -5.01 -19.52 24.11
C ILE A 63 -3.85 -20.37 23.62
N ASN A 64 -4.16 -21.56 23.13
CA ASN A 64 -3.22 -22.41 22.40
C ASN A 64 -3.64 -22.40 20.94
N TYR A 65 -2.70 -22.10 20.04
CA TYR A 65 -2.94 -22.03 18.60
C TYR A 65 -2.08 -23.06 17.85
N HIS A 66 -2.56 -23.52 16.69
CA HIS A 66 -1.81 -24.43 15.84
C HIS A 66 -0.88 -23.71 14.86
N GLU A 67 -1.30 -22.55 14.36
CA GLU A 67 -0.56 -21.77 13.38
C GLU A 67 -0.66 -20.27 13.72
N LEU A 68 0.42 -19.53 13.53
CA LEU A 68 0.45 -18.06 13.58
C LEU A 68 0.96 -17.49 12.26
N MET A 69 0.18 -16.60 11.66
CA MET A 69 0.56 -15.79 10.49
C MET A 69 0.63 -14.31 10.88
N ALA A 70 1.29 -13.47 10.07
CA ALA A 70 1.25 -12.02 10.31
C ALA A 70 1.29 -11.17 9.05
N THR A 71 0.72 -9.95 9.17
CA THR A 71 1.10 -8.81 8.34
C THR A 71 1.94 -7.83 9.15
N SER A 72 2.69 -6.98 8.46
CA SER A 72 3.33 -5.83 9.08
C SER A 72 3.26 -4.59 8.20
N SER A 73 2.94 -3.45 8.80
CA SER A 73 3.23 -2.12 8.24
C SER A 73 4.26 -1.35 9.05
N ALA A 74 4.75 -1.94 10.15
CA ALA A 74 5.62 -1.28 11.12
C ALA A 74 7.12 -1.36 10.78
N ALA A 75 7.51 -2.19 9.81
CA ALA A 75 8.89 -2.38 9.36
C ALA A 75 9.48 -1.21 8.55
N GLY A 76 8.82 -0.05 8.55
CA GLY A 76 9.14 1.09 7.70
C GLY A 76 8.53 0.95 6.30
N GLY A 77 8.08 2.08 5.72
CA GLY A 77 7.58 2.09 4.35
C GLY A 77 8.66 1.68 3.34
N LEU A 78 8.25 1.23 2.16
CA LEU A 78 9.12 0.82 1.05
C LEU A 78 9.86 2.05 0.46
N LYS A 79 10.84 2.63 1.18
CA LYS A 79 11.61 3.80 0.71
C LYS A 79 12.57 3.37 -0.39
N MET A 80 12.52 4.06 -1.52
CA MET A 80 13.21 3.61 -2.72
C MET A 80 13.81 4.75 -3.52
N THR A 81 14.96 4.51 -4.16
CA THR A 81 15.49 5.41 -5.19
C THR A 81 15.46 4.76 -6.56
N VAL A 82 15.18 5.55 -7.60
CA VAL A 82 15.04 5.09 -8.98
C VAL A 82 16.01 5.85 -9.87
N HIS A 83 16.85 5.10 -10.59
CA HIS A 83 17.89 5.66 -11.45
C HIS A 83 17.79 5.04 -12.83
N GLY A 84 17.68 5.88 -13.86
CA GLY A 84 17.51 5.41 -15.24
C GLY A 84 18.29 6.22 -16.27
N LEU A 85 18.17 5.85 -17.55
CA LEU A 85 18.88 6.53 -18.64
C LEU A 85 18.23 7.85 -19.03
N VAL A 86 16.96 7.81 -19.46
CA VAL A 86 16.19 8.99 -19.89
C VAL A 86 14.94 9.13 -19.04
N TYR A 87 14.64 10.37 -18.62
CA TYR A 87 13.54 10.69 -17.71
C TYR A 87 12.19 10.19 -18.25
N ASP A 88 11.88 10.52 -19.50
CA ASP A 88 10.58 10.20 -20.12
C ASP A 88 10.45 8.76 -20.64
N MET A 89 11.49 7.93 -20.50
CA MET A 89 11.50 6.54 -20.99
C MET A 89 11.75 5.56 -19.84
N THR A 90 12.98 5.08 -19.69
CA THR A 90 13.35 4.04 -18.72
C THR A 90 13.11 4.48 -17.27
N VAL A 91 13.30 5.77 -16.96
CA VAL A 91 13.03 6.28 -15.60
C VAL A 91 11.54 6.28 -15.32
N LYS A 92 10.72 6.77 -16.25
CA LYS A 92 9.25 6.72 -16.15
C LYS A 92 8.77 5.28 -15.96
N ALA A 93 9.25 4.34 -16.77
CA ALA A 93 8.90 2.92 -16.66
C ALA A 93 9.26 2.33 -15.29
N ALA A 94 10.49 2.57 -14.82
CA ALA A 94 10.95 2.12 -13.51
C ALA A 94 10.16 2.75 -12.34
N LYS A 95 9.82 4.03 -12.47
CA LYS A 95 8.97 4.76 -11.52
C LYS A 95 7.59 4.12 -11.43
N GLU A 96 6.95 3.80 -12.55
CA GLU A 96 5.64 3.15 -12.56
C GLU A 96 5.68 1.74 -11.92
N ALA A 97 6.74 0.96 -12.19
CA ALA A 97 6.93 -0.34 -11.53
C ALA A 97 7.05 -0.18 -10.00
N ALA A 98 7.85 0.78 -9.55
CA ALA A 98 8.05 1.07 -8.13
C ALA A 98 6.79 1.58 -7.43
N LEU A 99 6.08 2.54 -8.03
CA LEU A 99 4.81 3.05 -7.49
C LEU A 99 3.74 1.96 -7.46
N GLY A 100 3.62 1.15 -8.51
CA GLY A 100 2.73 -0.01 -8.55
C GLY A 100 3.08 -1.07 -7.49
N ALA A 101 4.35 -1.16 -7.11
CA ALA A 101 4.81 -1.97 -6.00
C ALA A 101 4.59 -1.31 -4.62
N GLY A 102 4.00 -0.11 -4.54
CA GLY A 102 3.73 0.61 -3.29
C GLY A 102 4.96 1.31 -2.70
N ALA A 103 5.96 1.63 -3.53
CA ALA A 103 7.18 2.29 -3.08
C ALA A 103 6.97 3.79 -2.77
N ASN A 104 7.55 4.24 -1.67
CA ASN A 104 7.74 5.65 -1.35
C ASN A 104 9.06 6.12 -2.00
N ILE A 105 8.96 6.65 -3.22
CA ILE A 105 10.14 7.05 -3.99
C ILE A 105 10.74 8.34 -3.43
N LYS A 106 11.96 8.23 -2.87
CA LYS A 106 12.70 9.35 -2.26
C LYS A 106 13.53 10.14 -3.24
N LEU A 107 14.01 9.50 -4.30
CA LEU A 107 14.86 10.14 -5.30
C LEU A 107 14.67 9.50 -6.66
N ILE A 108 14.61 10.34 -7.70
CA ILE A 108 14.59 9.93 -9.10
C ILE A 108 15.71 10.65 -9.83
N THR A 109 16.55 9.92 -10.57
CA THR A 109 17.59 10.51 -11.42
C THR A 109 17.55 9.92 -12.83
N ALA A 110 17.97 10.74 -13.80
CA ALA A 110 18.18 10.33 -15.19
C ALA A 110 19.63 10.57 -15.59
N GLY A 111 20.18 9.68 -16.41
CA GLY A 111 21.55 9.73 -16.88
C GLY A 111 22.57 9.22 -15.86
N ARG A 112 23.81 9.69 -15.99
CA ARG A 112 24.89 9.33 -15.08
C ARG A 112 24.73 10.02 -13.74
N LEU A 113 24.86 9.24 -12.66
CA LEU A 113 24.87 9.75 -11.29
C LEU A 113 26.07 10.67 -11.06
N ARG A 114 25.83 11.78 -10.37
CA ARG A 114 26.86 12.71 -9.90
C ARG A 114 27.11 12.50 -8.41
N GLU A 115 28.24 12.99 -7.91
CA GLU A 115 28.57 12.93 -6.47
C GLU A 115 27.47 13.52 -5.58
N CYS A 116 26.83 14.62 -6.01
CA CYS A 116 25.72 15.22 -5.27
C CYS A 116 24.47 14.31 -5.23
N ASP A 117 24.26 13.48 -6.25
CA ASP A 117 23.17 12.51 -6.27
C ASP A 117 23.50 11.33 -5.33
N LEU A 118 24.76 10.89 -5.29
CA LEU A 118 25.22 9.85 -4.36
C LEU A 118 25.06 10.28 -2.89
N GLN A 119 25.39 11.52 -2.57
CA GLN A 119 25.19 12.04 -1.20
C GLN A 119 23.71 12.04 -0.83
N LYS A 120 22.82 12.48 -1.74
CA LYS A 120 21.37 12.42 -1.52
C LYS A 120 20.87 11.00 -1.33
N ILE A 121 21.39 10.01 -2.06
CA ILE A 121 21.03 8.60 -1.85
C ILE A 121 21.35 8.18 -0.41
N LYS A 122 22.52 8.57 0.13
CA LYS A 122 22.90 8.27 1.52
C LYS A 122 21.96 8.95 2.52
N ASP A 123 21.72 10.25 2.34
CA ASP A 123 20.91 11.06 3.27
C ASP A 123 19.44 10.61 3.33
N MET A 124 18.94 9.99 2.25
CA MET A 124 17.54 9.52 2.16
C MET A 124 17.29 8.17 2.82
N GLU A 125 18.36 7.43 3.18
CA GLU A 125 18.32 6.09 3.79
C GLU A 125 17.28 5.16 3.11
N PRO A 126 17.40 4.88 1.80
CA PRO A 126 16.47 4.02 1.10
C PRO A 126 16.65 2.55 1.52
N ASN A 127 15.55 1.80 1.49
CA ASN A 127 15.56 0.37 1.75
C ASN A 127 15.81 -0.45 0.47
N ILE A 128 15.52 0.13 -0.72
CA ILE A 128 15.75 -0.51 -2.03
C ILE A 128 16.28 0.53 -3.03
N ILE A 129 17.18 0.11 -3.93
CA ILE A 129 17.59 0.89 -5.10
C ILE A 129 17.16 0.18 -6.37
N LEU A 130 16.53 0.88 -7.31
CA LEU A 130 16.26 0.37 -8.67
C LEU A 130 17.08 1.11 -9.71
N ILE A 131 17.80 0.32 -10.51
CA ILE A 131 18.58 0.77 -11.65
C ILE A 131 17.91 0.23 -12.90
N ALA A 132 17.47 1.14 -13.77
CA ALA A 132 17.02 0.85 -15.12
C ALA A 132 17.93 1.55 -16.13
N GLY A 133 17.75 1.26 -17.42
CA GLY A 133 18.46 1.98 -18.47
C GLY A 133 18.76 1.15 -19.70
N GLY A 134 18.68 1.81 -20.86
CA GLY A 134 18.79 1.18 -22.17
C GLY A 134 17.54 0.36 -22.51
N VAL A 135 17.17 0.38 -23.80
CA VAL A 135 16.38 -0.70 -24.40
C VAL A 135 17.25 -1.94 -24.50
N ASP A 136 16.64 -3.10 -24.73
CA ASP A 136 17.41 -4.33 -24.96
C ASP A 136 18.29 -4.18 -26.20
N TYR A 137 19.54 -4.63 -26.08
CA TYR A 137 20.58 -4.48 -27.11
C TYR A 137 20.94 -3.02 -27.44
N GLY A 138 20.57 -2.07 -26.57
CA GLY A 138 20.79 -0.64 -26.73
C GLY A 138 21.95 -0.09 -25.89
N GLU A 139 21.75 1.10 -25.32
CA GLU A 139 22.73 1.76 -24.44
C GLU A 139 23.04 0.90 -23.20
N ARG A 140 24.32 0.80 -22.82
CA ARG A 140 24.80 -0.03 -21.70
C ARG A 140 25.61 0.75 -20.65
N LYS A 141 26.33 1.78 -21.11
CA LYS A 141 27.37 2.46 -20.33
C LYS A 141 26.80 3.16 -19.11
N THR A 142 25.61 3.74 -19.19
CA THR A 142 25.02 4.50 -18.08
C THR A 142 24.62 3.58 -16.94
N ALA A 143 23.94 2.48 -17.25
CA ALA A 143 23.55 1.48 -16.26
C ALA A 143 24.76 0.89 -15.54
N LEU A 144 25.80 0.50 -16.30
CA LEU A 144 27.05 -0.02 -15.74
C LEU A 144 27.79 1.02 -14.88
N TYR A 145 27.85 2.27 -15.34
CA TYR A 145 28.49 3.36 -14.59
C TYR A 145 27.77 3.61 -13.26
N ASN A 146 26.44 3.77 -13.28
CA ASN A 146 25.64 4.00 -12.08
C ASN A 146 25.75 2.82 -11.10
N SER A 147 25.74 1.60 -11.62
CA SER A 147 25.85 0.39 -10.79
C SER A 147 27.18 0.30 -10.05
N LYS A 148 28.30 0.65 -10.70
CA LYS A 148 29.61 0.73 -10.04
C LYS A 148 29.64 1.75 -8.91
N LEU A 149 29.06 2.93 -9.15
CA LEU A 149 29.00 3.97 -8.11
C LEU A 149 28.16 3.52 -6.91
N ILE A 150 26.99 2.92 -7.17
CA ILE A 150 26.08 2.44 -6.13
C ILE A 150 26.71 1.28 -5.34
N ALA A 151 27.34 0.32 -6.01
CA ALA A 151 28.10 -0.75 -5.40
C ALA A 151 29.19 -0.22 -4.45
N ASN A 152 29.90 0.83 -4.86
CA ASN A 152 30.96 1.45 -4.07
C ASN A 152 30.44 2.26 -2.86
N LEU A 153 29.13 2.57 -2.78
CA LEU A 153 28.59 3.25 -1.60
C LEU A 153 28.57 2.35 -0.36
N GLY A 154 28.56 1.02 -0.54
CA GLY A 154 28.61 0.05 0.55
C GLY A 154 27.42 0.13 1.52
N LEU A 155 26.24 0.50 1.01
CA LEU A 155 25.05 0.72 1.83
C LEU A 155 24.41 -0.57 2.39
N ASN A 156 24.82 -1.75 1.91
CA ASN A 156 24.25 -3.06 2.29
C ASN A 156 22.72 -3.15 2.10
N ILE A 157 22.20 -2.42 1.12
CA ILE A 157 20.79 -2.44 0.73
C ILE A 157 20.58 -3.23 -0.57
N PRO A 158 19.44 -3.90 -0.74
CA PRO A 158 19.12 -4.61 -1.96
C PRO A 158 19.04 -3.67 -3.17
N VAL A 159 19.58 -4.14 -4.29
CA VAL A 159 19.60 -3.45 -5.57
C VAL A 159 18.85 -4.28 -6.60
N ILE A 160 17.92 -3.66 -7.31
CA ILE A 160 17.18 -4.27 -8.41
C ILE A 160 17.70 -3.68 -9.72
N TYR A 161 18.08 -4.54 -10.66
CA TYR A 161 18.43 -4.16 -12.01
C TYR A 161 17.35 -4.61 -12.99
N ALA A 162 16.75 -3.65 -13.70
CA ALA A 162 15.67 -3.87 -14.67
C ALA A 162 15.91 -3.10 -15.98
N GLY A 163 17.15 -3.16 -16.48
CA GLY A 163 17.55 -2.49 -17.73
C GLY A 163 17.96 -3.48 -18.83
N ASN A 164 18.67 -2.96 -19.82
CA ASN A 164 19.17 -3.70 -20.98
C ASN A 164 19.72 -5.10 -20.64
N ILE A 165 19.11 -6.14 -21.22
CA ILE A 165 19.48 -7.54 -21.02
C ILE A 165 20.97 -7.83 -21.26
N GLU A 166 21.62 -7.15 -22.19
CA GLU A 166 23.05 -7.33 -22.49
C GLU A 166 23.98 -6.87 -21.37
N SER A 167 23.49 -6.04 -20.44
CA SER A 167 24.31 -5.57 -19.32
C SER A 167 24.19 -6.49 -18.09
N GLN A 168 23.24 -7.42 -18.06
CA GLN A 168 22.91 -8.16 -16.84
C GLN A 168 24.10 -8.94 -16.27
N ASP A 169 24.92 -9.58 -17.11
CA ASP A 169 26.05 -10.37 -16.63
C ASP A 169 27.17 -9.49 -16.05
N GLU A 170 27.47 -8.35 -16.68
CA GLU A 170 28.41 -7.38 -16.11
C GLU A 170 27.89 -6.74 -14.82
N ILE A 171 26.58 -6.50 -14.71
CA ILE A 171 25.96 -6.00 -13.49
C ILE A 171 26.09 -7.03 -12.37
N LYS A 172 25.86 -8.32 -12.65
CA LYS A 172 26.10 -9.40 -11.69
C LYS A 172 27.55 -9.40 -11.21
N ASP A 173 28.51 -9.25 -12.13
CA ASP A 173 29.93 -9.20 -11.78
C ASP A 173 30.29 -7.99 -10.89
N ILE A 174 29.66 -6.83 -11.12
CA ILE A 174 29.88 -5.62 -10.29
C ILE A 174 29.46 -5.87 -8.83
N PHE A 175 28.31 -6.50 -8.60
CA PHE A 175 27.78 -6.69 -7.24
C PHE A 175 28.26 -7.99 -6.56
N LYS A 176 28.90 -8.91 -7.29
CA LYS A 176 29.33 -10.24 -6.80
C LYS A 176 30.19 -10.21 -5.53
N TYR A 177 31.03 -9.18 -5.38
CA TYR A 177 31.94 -9.02 -4.24
C TYR A 177 31.50 -7.91 -3.27
N THR A 178 30.26 -7.46 -3.39
CA THR A 178 29.67 -6.47 -2.49
C THR A 178 28.72 -7.16 -1.52
N ASN A 179 28.43 -6.49 -0.40
CA ASN A 179 27.40 -6.93 0.54
C ASN A 179 25.98 -6.55 0.07
N ASN A 180 25.84 -5.91 -1.08
CA ASN A 180 24.54 -5.56 -1.65
C ASN A 180 23.93 -6.79 -2.33
N GLU A 181 22.71 -7.14 -1.94
CA GLU A 181 21.97 -8.21 -2.59
C GLU A 181 21.41 -7.71 -3.93
N LEU A 182 21.82 -8.33 -5.05
CA LEU A 182 21.38 -7.97 -6.39
C LEU A 182 20.24 -8.86 -6.87
N TYR A 183 19.18 -8.23 -7.36
CA TYR A 183 18.04 -8.86 -8.02
C TYR A 183 17.99 -8.43 -9.49
N ILE A 184 17.82 -9.40 -10.39
CA ILE A 184 17.69 -9.14 -11.82
C ILE A 184 16.23 -9.30 -12.22
N ALA A 185 15.67 -8.29 -12.87
CA ALA A 185 14.34 -8.30 -13.46
C ALA A 185 14.43 -8.17 -14.99
N ASP A 186 13.35 -8.54 -15.67
CA ASP A 186 13.17 -8.18 -17.07
C ASP A 186 13.22 -6.66 -17.24
N ASN A 187 13.70 -6.20 -18.40
CA ASN A 187 13.81 -4.78 -18.69
C ASN A 187 12.43 -4.11 -18.60
N VAL A 188 12.32 -3.02 -17.83
CA VAL A 188 11.06 -2.25 -17.70
C VAL A 188 10.66 -1.55 -19.00
N TYR A 189 11.62 -1.34 -19.90
CA TYR A 189 11.44 -0.67 -21.19
C TYR A 189 12.26 -1.37 -22.28
N PRO A 190 11.88 -2.60 -22.68
CA PRO A 190 12.70 -3.46 -23.54
C PRO A 190 12.86 -2.91 -24.96
N LYS A 191 11.87 -2.16 -25.46
CA LYS A 191 11.88 -1.52 -26.78
C LYS A 191 11.29 -0.12 -26.68
N ILE A 192 11.57 0.71 -27.69
CA ILE A 192 10.95 2.04 -27.82
C ILE A 192 9.42 1.86 -27.81
N ASP A 193 8.78 2.63 -26.95
CA ASP A 193 7.34 2.67 -26.67
C ASP A 193 6.72 1.36 -26.18
N GLN A 194 7.54 0.45 -25.63
CA GLN A 194 7.07 -0.78 -24.98
C GLN A 194 7.41 -0.77 -23.48
N LEU A 195 6.39 -0.88 -22.62
CA LEU A 195 6.54 -1.01 -21.17
C LEU A 195 6.41 -2.47 -20.73
N ASN A 196 7.26 -2.92 -19.82
CA ASN A 196 7.20 -4.25 -19.19
C ASN A 196 7.50 -4.16 -17.68
N ILE A 197 6.58 -3.55 -16.94
CA ILE A 197 6.78 -3.20 -15.52
C ILE A 197 6.46 -4.33 -14.54
N GLU A 198 5.70 -5.34 -14.97
CA GLU A 198 5.16 -6.39 -14.11
C GLU A 198 6.24 -7.25 -13.43
N PRO A 199 7.26 -7.78 -14.15
CA PRO A 199 8.30 -8.58 -13.51
C PRO A 199 9.09 -7.79 -12.47
N THR A 200 9.38 -6.52 -12.76
CA THR A 200 10.08 -5.63 -11.82
C THR A 200 9.21 -5.33 -10.60
N ARG A 201 7.91 -5.12 -10.79
CA ARG A 201 6.95 -4.87 -9.70
C ARG A 201 6.88 -6.04 -8.72
N GLU A 202 6.83 -7.28 -9.23
CA GLU A 202 6.83 -8.50 -8.41
C GLU A 202 8.13 -8.62 -7.60
N ILE A 203 9.28 -8.43 -8.24
CA ILE A 203 10.58 -8.46 -7.55
C ILE A 203 10.66 -7.39 -6.45
N ILE A 204 10.17 -6.17 -6.68
CA ILE A 204 10.15 -5.13 -5.63
C ILE A 204 9.33 -5.60 -4.42
N GLN A 205 8.18 -6.23 -4.64
CA GLN A 205 7.33 -6.75 -3.56
C GLN A 205 8.04 -7.87 -2.80
N ASP A 206 8.65 -8.82 -3.51
CA ASP A 206 9.37 -9.95 -2.91
C ASP A 206 10.58 -9.48 -2.08
N VAL A 207 11.35 -8.52 -2.62
CA VAL A 207 12.49 -7.91 -1.91
C VAL A 207 12.00 -7.24 -0.64
N PHE A 208 10.92 -6.47 -0.70
CA PHE A 208 10.37 -5.81 0.47
C PHE A 208 9.87 -6.82 1.50
N GLU A 209 9.11 -7.85 1.09
CA GLU A 209 8.64 -8.94 1.95
C GLU A 209 9.80 -9.63 2.68
N LYS A 210 10.90 -9.91 1.98
CA LYS A 210 12.09 -10.53 2.57
C LYS A 210 12.77 -9.62 3.61
N HIS A 211 12.79 -8.31 3.38
CA HIS A 211 13.50 -7.34 4.22
C HIS A 211 12.66 -6.77 5.37
N ILE A 212 11.32 -6.84 5.32
CA ILE A 212 10.42 -6.50 6.45
C ILE A 212 10.83 -7.23 7.73
N ILE A 213 11.27 -8.48 7.59
CA ILE A 213 11.61 -9.36 8.71
C ILE A 213 12.88 -8.89 9.44
N ASN A 214 13.74 -8.13 8.76
CA ASN A 214 14.99 -7.60 9.32
C ASN A 214 14.81 -6.22 9.98
N ALA A 215 13.57 -5.69 10.05
CA ALA A 215 13.31 -4.45 10.74
C ALA A 215 13.50 -4.61 12.26
N GLU A 216 13.91 -3.51 12.90
CA GLU A 216 14.21 -3.48 14.32
C GLU A 216 13.02 -3.99 15.16
N GLY A 217 13.27 -4.98 16.02
CA GLY A 217 12.24 -5.62 16.86
C GLY A 217 11.41 -6.73 16.20
N MET A 218 11.57 -7.02 14.90
CA MET A 218 10.82 -8.07 14.17
C MET A 218 11.51 -9.44 14.17
N GLU A 219 12.82 -9.51 14.46
CA GLU A 219 13.61 -10.75 14.38
C GLU A 219 13.02 -11.90 15.22
N LYS A 220 12.61 -11.60 16.46
CA LYS A 220 12.02 -12.59 17.38
C LYS A 220 10.58 -12.95 17.03
N VAL A 221 9.88 -12.08 16.29
CA VAL A 221 8.52 -12.35 15.82
C VAL A 221 8.56 -13.42 14.72
N LYS A 222 9.63 -13.46 13.92
CA LYS A 222 9.87 -14.53 12.94
C LYS A 222 9.87 -15.93 13.56
N GLU A 223 10.43 -16.08 14.76
CA GLU A 223 10.49 -17.39 15.45
C GLU A 223 9.11 -17.91 15.87
N LEU A 224 8.12 -17.02 15.99
CA LEU A 224 6.76 -17.38 16.41
C LEU A 224 5.81 -17.65 15.24
N ILE A 225 6.15 -17.20 14.02
CA ILE A 225 5.27 -17.22 12.85
C ILE A 225 5.62 -18.43 11.97
N ASP A 226 4.59 -19.18 11.56
CA ASP A 226 4.72 -20.40 10.75
C ASP A 226 4.78 -20.13 9.23
N GLY A 227 5.06 -18.89 8.83
CA GLY A 227 4.99 -18.42 7.44
C GLY A 227 5.65 -17.06 7.20
N HIS A 228 5.42 -16.49 6.02
CA HIS A 228 5.98 -15.18 5.65
C HIS A 228 5.15 -14.03 6.21
N ILE A 229 5.84 -12.97 6.65
CA ILE A 229 5.21 -11.69 6.99
C ILE A 229 5.04 -10.91 5.70
N ILE A 230 3.79 -10.58 5.35
CA ILE A 230 3.53 -9.74 4.18
C ILE A 230 3.15 -8.32 4.61
N PRO A 231 3.40 -7.29 3.77
CA PRO A 231 2.92 -5.94 4.03
C PRO A 231 1.41 -5.92 4.22
N THR A 232 0.90 -5.16 5.20
CA THR A 232 -0.56 -5.00 5.40
C THR A 232 -1.29 -4.56 4.12
N PRO A 233 -0.82 -3.55 3.35
CA PRO A 233 -1.45 -3.21 2.07
C PRO A 233 -1.32 -4.33 1.01
N GLY A 234 -0.30 -5.18 1.12
CA GLY A 234 -0.15 -6.37 0.25
C GLY A 234 -1.22 -7.41 0.55
N ALA A 235 -1.51 -7.63 1.84
CA ALA A 235 -2.56 -8.52 2.29
C ALA A 235 -3.95 -8.03 1.84
N VAL A 236 -4.25 -6.75 2.03
CA VAL A 236 -5.52 -6.15 1.57
C VAL A 236 -5.67 -6.31 0.05
N MET A 237 -4.62 -6.06 -0.74
CA MET A 237 -4.67 -6.31 -2.19
C MET A 237 -4.94 -7.78 -2.54
N LYS A 238 -4.35 -8.75 -1.81
CA LYS A 238 -4.67 -10.18 -2.01
C LYS A 238 -6.14 -10.48 -1.72
N ALA A 239 -6.69 -9.91 -0.64
CA ALA A 239 -8.11 -10.03 -0.32
C ALA A 239 -9.00 -9.43 -1.43
N SER A 240 -8.70 -8.20 -1.88
CA SER A 240 -9.40 -7.54 -2.99
C SER A 240 -9.38 -8.37 -4.28
N LYS A 241 -8.25 -8.98 -4.64
CA LYS A 241 -8.14 -9.87 -5.83
C LYS A 241 -9.01 -11.12 -5.72
N ILE A 242 -9.18 -11.68 -4.53
CA ILE A 242 -10.01 -12.87 -4.30
C ILE A 242 -11.50 -12.54 -4.36
N LEU A 243 -11.89 -11.41 -3.76
CA LEU A 243 -13.24 -10.89 -3.84
C LEU A 243 -13.63 -10.56 -5.28
N TYR A 244 -12.71 -9.96 -6.05
CA TYR A 244 -12.92 -9.64 -7.46
C TYR A 244 -13.36 -10.87 -8.27
N LYS A 245 -12.70 -12.02 -8.08
CA LYS A 245 -13.04 -13.27 -8.78
C LYS A 245 -14.47 -13.76 -8.51
N ASN A 246 -15.12 -13.28 -7.45
CA ASN A 246 -16.45 -13.71 -7.03
C ASN A 246 -17.53 -12.63 -7.16
N MET A 247 -17.15 -11.36 -7.04
CA MET A 247 -18.06 -10.22 -7.00
C MET A 247 -17.98 -9.38 -8.26
N GLY A 248 -16.86 -9.39 -8.98
CA GLY A 248 -16.57 -8.49 -10.09
C GLY A 248 -15.83 -7.23 -9.64
N ASN A 249 -15.86 -6.19 -10.49
CA ASN A 249 -15.08 -4.96 -10.34
C ASN A 249 -15.31 -4.28 -8.98
N LEU A 250 -14.22 -4.07 -8.24
CA LEU A 250 -14.29 -3.50 -6.90
C LEU A 250 -13.18 -2.50 -6.61
N LEU A 251 -13.46 -1.63 -5.65
CA LEU A 251 -12.56 -0.66 -5.04
C LEU A 251 -12.52 -0.94 -3.54
N THR A 252 -11.34 -1.05 -2.96
CA THR A 252 -11.14 -1.14 -1.51
C THR A 252 -10.43 0.13 -1.05
N ILE A 253 -10.99 0.78 -0.03
CA ILE A 253 -10.45 1.99 0.59
C ILE A 253 -10.10 1.61 2.03
N ASP A 254 -8.81 1.63 2.35
CA ASP A 254 -8.27 1.35 3.68
C ASP A 254 -7.73 2.65 4.29
N ILE A 255 -8.40 3.15 5.34
CA ILE A 255 -8.01 4.40 6.00
C ILE A 255 -7.52 4.07 7.40
N GLY A 256 -6.19 4.18 7.58
CA GLY A 256 -5.49 3.93 8.82
C GLY A 256 -4.96 5.19 9.50
N GLY A 257 -4.31 5.00 10.64
CA GLY A 257 -3.65 6.10 11.37
C GLY A 257 -2.37 6.62 10.70
N ALA A 258 -1.72 5.79 9.89
CA ALA A 258 -0.43 6.09 9.24
C ALA A 258 -0.56 6.31 7.72
N THR A 259 -1.42 5.55 7.06
CA THR A 259 -1.57 5.56 5.60
C THR A 259 -3.04 5.57 5.22
N THR A 260 -3.33 6.11 4.04
CA THR A 260 -4.57 5.84 3.32
C THR A 260 -4.23 5.06 2.05
N ASP A 261 -4.76 3.85 1.93
CA ASP A 261 -4.46 2.94 0.82
C ASP A 261 -5.70 2.75 -0.07
N ILE A 262 -5.50 2.84 -1.38
CA ILE A 262 -6.54 2.60 -2.38
C ILE A 262 -6.16 1.38 -3.21
N HIS A 263 -7.03 0.37 -3.22
CA HIS A 263 -6.85 -0.84 -4.01
C HIS A 263 -8.00 -0.96 -5.01
N SER A 264 -7.69 -0.95 -6.31
CA SER A 264 -8.68 -1.24 -7.35
C SER A 264 -8.38 -2.57 -8.02
N VAL A 265 -9.44 -3.34 -8.26
CA VAL A 265 -9.41 -4.50 -9.13
C VAL A 265 -10.60 -4.35 -10.08
N SER A 266 -10.32 -3.76 -11.24
CA SER A 266 -11.33 -3.45 -12.24
C SER A 266 -10.78 -3.60 -13.66
N GLU A 267 -11.66 -4.03 -14.56
CA GLU A 267 -11.42 -3.95 -16.00
C GLU A 267 -11.82 -2.56 -16.53
N ASP A 268 -11.09 -2.11 -17.56
CA ASP A 268 -11.40 -0.86 -18.25
C ASP A 268 -12.69 -1.04 -19.06
N SER A 269 -13.49 0.02 -19.15
CA SER A 269 -14.63 0.05 -20.05
C SER A 269 -14.19 0.11 -21.52
N ASP A 270 -15.00 -0.46 -22.43
CA ASP A 270 -14.75 -0.39 -23.88
C ASP A 270 -14.57 1.05 -24.40
N GLU A 271 -15.23 2.02 -23.75
CA GLU A 271 -15.11 3.43 -24.07
C GLU A 271 -13.74 3.99 -23.64
N VAL A 272 -13.37 3.81 -22.37
CA VAL A 272 -12.10 4.31 -21.83
C VAL A 272 -10.91 3.61 -22.47
N SER A 273 -10.98 2.29 -22.66
CA SER A 273 -9.91 1.49 -23.29
C SER A 273 -9.51 2.03 -24.68
N ARG A 274 -10.48 2.54 -25.46
CA ARG A 274 -10.23 3.15 -26.78
C ARG A 274 -9.58 4.53 -26.72
N MET A 275 -9.64 5.21 -25.59
CA MET A 275 -9.09 6.56 -25.37
C MET A 275 -7.84 6.56 -24.49
N LEU A 276 -7.47 5.41 -23.93
CA LEU A 276 -6.42 5.26 -22.95
C LEU A 276 -5.04 5.47 -23.59
N LEU A 277 -4.27 6.42 -23.07
CA LEU A 277 -2.92 6.71 -23.55
C LEU A 277 -1.92 5.58 -23.23
N HIS A 278 -2.05 5.00 -22.04
CA HIS A 278 -1.16 3.97 -21.53
C HIS A 278 -1.98 2.89 -20.83
N PRO A 279 -1.77 1.59 -21.10
CA PRO A 279 -2.50 0.53 -20.44
C PRO A 279 -2.26 0.55 -18.93
N GLU A 280 -3.31 0.31 -18.16
CA GLU A 280 -3.24 0.19 -16.70
C GLU A 280 -3.48 -1.26 -16.28
N PRO A 281 -2.85 -1.73 -15.18
CA PRO A 281 -3.07 -3.08 -14.70
C PRO A 281 -4.50 -3.24 -14.16
N ILE A 282 -5.09 -4.45 -14.29
CA ILE A 282 -6.41 -4.78 -13.72
C ILE A 282 -6.41 -4.52 -12.20
N ALA A 283 -5.37 -4.97 -11.51
CA ALA A 283 -5.15 -4.73 -10.10
C ALA A 283 -4.10 -3.62 -9.89
N LYS A 284 -4.51 -2.53 -9.26
CA LYS A 284 -3.65 -1.39 -8.92
C LYS A 284 -3.78 -1.05 -7.45
N ARG A 285 -2.67 -0.69 -6.80
CA ARG A 285 -2.69 -0.09 -5.46
C ARG A 285 -1.99 1.26 -5.46
N SER A 286 -2.46 2.17 -4.61
CA SER A 286 -1.76 3.38 -4.20
C SER A 286 -1.66 3.41 -2.69
N VAL A 287 -0.49 3.81 -2.17
CA VAL A 287 -0.19 3.90 -0.74
C VAL A 287 0.13 5.36 -0.43
N GLU A 288 -0.78 6.06 0.24
CA GLU A 288 -0.63 7.49 0.56
C GLU A 288 -0.13 7.64 2.00
N GLY A 289 1.19 7.62 2.17
CA GLY A 289 1.85 7.76 3.48
C GLY A 289 1.86 9.16 4.06
N ASP A 290 1.38 10.16 3.32
CA ASP A 290 1.15 11.53 3.77
C ASP A 290 -0.29 11.76 4.24
N LEU A 291 -1.18 10.76 4.11
CA LEU A 291 -2.62 10.85 4.40
C LEU A 291 -3.06 9.95 5.57
N GLY A 292 -2.19 9.71 6.55
CA GLY A 292 -2.53 9.03 7.79
C GLY A 292 -3.31 9.92 8.77
N LEU A 293 -4.39 9.39 9.36
CA LEU A 293 -5.28 10.19 10.22
C LEU A 293 -4.72 10.54 11.62
N TYR A 294 -3.58 9.95 11.99
CA TYR A 294 -2.93 10.18 13.29
C TYR A 294 -1.51 10.71 13.10
N ILE A 295 -0.66 9.96 12.38
CA ILE A 295 0.76 10.32 12.20
C ILE A 295 0.91 11.57 11.33
N ASN A 296 0.02 11.76 10.35
CA ASN A 296 0.12 12.80 9.33
C ASN A 296 -1.10 13.74 9.31
N ILE A 297 -1.70 13.95 10.48
CA ILE A 297 -2.92 14.76 10.61
C ILE A 297 -2.71 16.19 10.08
N GLU A 298 -1.55 16.79 10.36
CA GLU A 298 -1.19 18.14 9.91
C GLU A 298 -1.10 18.22 8.38
N ASN A 299 -0.53 17.22 7.71
CA ASN A 299 -0.43 17.18 6.25
C ASN A 299 -1.81 17.25 5.60
N ILE A 300 -2.80 16.50 6.13
CA ILE A 300 -4.17 16.50 5.61
C ILE A 300 -4.79 17.89 5.81
N ILE A 301 -4.57 18.50 6.98
CA ILE A 301 -5.10 19.83 7.31
C ILE A 301 -4.46 20.92 6.44
N GLU A 302 -3.20 20.79 6.02
CA GLU A 302 -2.56 21.71 5.10
C GLU A 302 -3.05 21.55 3.65
N MET A 303 -3.39 20.32 3.24
CA MET A 303 -3.94 20.04 1.92
C MET A 303 -5.40 20.46 1.76
N VAL A 304 -6.11 20.61 2.89
CA VAL A 304 -7.50 21.06 2.95
C VAL A 304 -7.54 22.52 3.37
N ASP A 305 -8.52 23.27 2.88
CA ASP A 305 -8.73 24.63 3.38
C ASP A 305 -9.10 24.61 4.88
N LYS A 306 -8.21 25.16 5.72
CA LYS A 306 -8.40 25.24 7.18
C LYS A 306 -9.71 25.91 7.55
N ASP A 307 -10.13 26.94 6.80
CA ASP A 307 -11.39 27.65 7.07
C ASP A 307 -12.61 26.73 6.83
N MET A 308 -12.51 25.80 5.87
CA MET A 308 -13.56 24.79 5.67
C MET A 308 -13.65 23.80 6.83
N ILE A 309 -12.52 23.40 7.41
CA ILE A 309 -12.49 22.51 8.58
C ILE A 309 -13.11 23.21 9.79
N LEU A 310 -12.67 24.43 10.10
CA LEU A 310 -13.20 25.24 11.20
C LEU A 310 -14.71 25.43 11.08
N LYS A 311 -15.19 25.75 9.88
CA LYS A 311 -16.63 25.93 9.61
C LYS A 311 -17.43 24.64 9.74
N ARG A 312 -16.91 23.50 9.28
CA ARG A 312 -17.61 22.21 9.36
C ARG A 312 -17.69 21.68 10.79
N LEU A 313 -16.65 21.89 11.59
CA LEU A 313 -16.61 21.49 12.99
C LEU A 313 -17.24 22.53 13.92
N ASN A 314 -17.47 23.74 13.44
CA ASN A 314 -17.97 24.89 14.20
C ASN A 314 -17.07 25.21 15.41
N ILE A 315 -15.76 25.28 15.17
CA ILE A 315 -14.72 25.56 16.17
C ILE A 315 -13.81 26.71 15.69
N ASN A 316 -13.03 27.29 16.61
CA ASN A 316 -11.98 28.24 16.28
C ASN A 316 -10.59 27.57 16.13
N LEU A 317 -9.59 28.35 15.70
CA LEU A 317 -8.25 27.82 15.42
C LEU A 317 -7.55 27.28 16.68
N ASP A 318 -7.73 27.92 17.83
CA ASP A 318 -7.12 27.47 19.09
C ASP A 318 -7.72 26.15 19.56
N GLU A 319 -9.02 25.96 19.36
CA GLU A 319 -9.72 24.70 19.62
C GLU A 319 -9.25 23.58 18.69
N LEU A 320 -9.08 23.89 17.39
CA LEU A 320 -8.56 22.92 16.42
C LEU A 320 -7.14 22.46 16.80
N ASN A 321 -6.25 23.40 17.14
CA ASN A 321 -4.88 23.06 17.56
C ASN A 321 -4.87 22.18 18.81
N LYS A 322 -5.71 22.49 19.82
CA LYS A 322 -5.85 21.65 21.00
C LYS A 322 -6.38 20.25 20.69
N LEU A 323 -7.29 20.10 19.73
CA LEU A 323 -7.80 18.79 19.31
C LEU A 323 -6.72 17.96 18.61
N ILE A 324 -5.86 18.60 17.82
CA ILE A 324 -4.72 17.95 17.15
C ILE A 324 -3.69 17.50 18.19
N ASP A 325 -3.27 18.40 19.09
CA ASP A 325 -2.23 18.13 20.08
C ASP A 325 -2.62 17.01 21.06
N ASN A 326 -3.92 16.89 21.37
CA ASN A 326 -4.44 15.87 22.28
C ASN A 326 -5.02 14.64 21.55
N CYS A 327 -4.89 14.57 20.22
CA CYS A 327 -5.46 13.48 19.45
C CYS A 327 -4.84 12.16 19.89
N SER A 328 -5.68 11.17 20.18
CA SER A 328 -5.25 9.82 20.51
C SER A 328 -5.31 8.91 19.26
N PRO A 329 -4.48 7.85 19.18
CA PRO A 329 -4.57 6.88 18.07
C PRO A 329 -5.96 6.26 17.90
N ILE A 330 -6.71 6.15 19.00
CA ILE A 330 -8.11 5.76 19.03
C ILE A 330 -8.90 6.95 19.61
N PRO A 331 -9.78 7.59 18.83
CA PRO A 331 -10.54 8.74 19.28
C PRO A 331 -11.57 8.32 20.32
N ASN A 332 -11.67 9.08 21.42
CA ASN A 332 -12.52 8.77 22.57
C ASN A 332 -13.59 9.86 22.82
N THR A 333 -13.29 11.11 22.45
CA THR A 333 -14.23 12.24 22.63
C THR A 333 -15.10 12.44 21.38
N LYS A 334 -16.24 13.11 21.53
CA LYS A 334 -17.13 13.37 20.38
C LYS A 334 -16.46 14.28 19.36
N GLU A 335 -15.72 15.26 19.86
CA GLU A 335 -14.98 16.26 19.09
C GLU A 335 -13.86 15.60 18.27
N GLU A 336 -13.10 14.69 18.88
CA GLU A 336 -12.11 13.86 18.17
C GLU A 336 -12.78 13.01 17.09
N ILE A 337 -13.90 12.33 17.41
CA ILE A 337 -14.60 11.49 16.44
C ILE A 337 -15.06 12.30 15.23
N GLU A 338 -15.62 13.50 15.43
CA GLU A 338 -16.06 14.35 14.31
C GLU A 338 -14.88 14.90 13.49
N LEU A 339 -13.77 15.28 14.14
CA LEU A 339 -12.54 15.66 13.44
C LEU A 339 -12.03 14.50 12.58
N ILE A 340 -11.87 13.30 13.16
CA ILE A 340 -11.33 12.13 12.43
C ILE A 340 -12.28 11.70 11.31
N LYS A 341 -13.61 11.77 11.47
CA LYS A 341 -14.56 11.50 10.37
C LYS A 341 -14.37 12.47 9.21
N LEU A 342 -14.18 13.76 9.52
CA LEU A 342 -13.95 14.78 8.51
C LEU A 342 -12.62 14.56 7.78
N LEU A 343 -11.55 14.25 8.52
CA LEU A 343 -10.24 13.96 7.95
C LEU A 343 -10.24 12.65 7.14
N ALA A 344 -10.96 11.62 7.60
CA ALA A 344 -11.14 10.36 6.86
C ALA A 344 -11.79 10.61 5.49
N PHE A 345 -12.81 11.47 5.42
CA PHE A 345 -13.40 11.88 4.15
C PHE A 345 -12.37 12.54 3.23
N TYR A 346 -11.61 13.52 3.71
CA TYR A 346 -10.64 14.24 2.87
C TYR A 346 -9.46 13.36 2.46
N ALA A 347 -8.90 12.57 3.39
CA ALA A 347 -7.83 11.62 3.10
C ALA A 347 -8.26 10.62 2.04
N GLY A 348 -9.43 9.99 2.20
CA GLY A 348 -9.99 9.05 1.22
C GLY A 348 -10.26 9.71 -0.14
N GLN A 349 -10.75 10.95 -0.16
CA GLN A 349 -11.01 11.68 -1.41
C GLN A 349 -9.72 12.04 -2.15
N ILE A 350 -8.71 12.59 -1.45
CA ILE A 350 -7.41 12.94 -2.04
C ILE A 350 -6.72 11.68 -2.56
N ALA A 351 -6.69 10.61 -1.75
CA ALA A 351 -6.12 9.33 -2.15
C ALA A 351 -6.80 8.74 -3.40
N LEU A 352 -8.15 8.78 -3.43
CA LEU A 352 -8.90 8.31 -4.59
C LEU A 352 -8.58 9.12 -5.85
N TYR A 353 -8.46 10.45 -5.76
CA TYR A 353 -8.10 11.29 -6.90
C TYR A 353 -6.67 11.06 -7.41
N ARG A 354 -5.72 10.75 -6.51
CA ARG A 354 -4.36 10.37 -6.89
C ARG A 354 -4.32 8.98 -7.56
N HIS A 355 -5.25 8.10 -7.20
CA HIS A 355 -5.33 6.74 -7.73
C HIS A 355 -6.06 6.65 -9.10
N VAL A 356 -7.18 7.35 -9.23
CA VAL A 356 -8.08 7.26 -10.39
C VAL A 356 -7.53 8.01 -11.60
N GLY A 357 -7.83 7.51 -12.79
CA GLY A 357 -7.48 8.18 -14.03
C GLY A 357 -8.32 9.44 -14.29
N THR A 358 -7.86 10.23 -15.26
CA THR A 358 -8.48 11.49 -15.67
C THR A 358 -8.75 11.55 -17.16
N LEU A 359 -9.78 12.31 -17.53
CA LEU A 359 -10.06 12.68 -18.90
C LEU A 359 -9.40 14.03 -19.22
N LYS A 360 -8.55 14.05 -20.25
CA LYS A 360 -7.90 15.26 -20.74
C LYS A 360 -8.41 15.59 -22.15
N LYS A 361 -8.64 16.88 -22.40
CA LYS A 361 -9.04 17.40 -23.70
C LYS A 361 -7.80 17.99 -24.38
N ILE A 362 -7.36 17.36 -25.47
CA ILE A 362 -6.24 17.82 -26.29
C ILE A 362 -6.75 18.45 -27.58
N TYR A 363 -6.07 19.47 -28.04
CA TYR A 363 -6.37 20.17 -29.29
C TYR A 363 -5.31 19.79 -30.32
N GLY A 364 -5.72 19.03 -31.33
CA GLY A 364 -4.86 18.64 -32.44
C GLY A 364 -5.26 19.32 -33.76
N PRO A 365 -4.50 19.08 -34.84
CA PRO A 365 -4.80 19.62 -36.17
C PRO A 365 -6.19 19.23 -36.68
N THR A 366 -6.73 18.10 -36.21
CA THR A 366 -8.07 17.59 -36.56
C THR A 366 -9.16 18.04 -35.58
N GLY A 367 -8.87 18.98 -34.68
CA GLY A 367 -9.80 19.48 -33.67
C GLY A 367 -9.60 18.89 -32.27
N LYS A 368 -10.63 19.02 -31.43
CA LYS A 368 -10.62 18.61 -30.02
C LYS A 368 -10.81 17.10 -29.89
N ARG A 369 -9.89 16.43 -29.21
CA ARG A 369 -9.98 15.01 -28.83
C ARG A 369 -9.94 14.85 -27.32
N THR A 370 -10.70 13.89 -26.80
CA THR A 370 -10.61 13.48 -25.40
C THR A 370 -9.73 12.24 -25.33
N ILE A 371 -8.82 12.24 -24.37
CA ILE A 371 -7.92 11.13 -24.05
C ILE A 371 -8.08 10.78 -22.57
N ALA A 372 -7.86 9.51 -22.23
CA ALA A 372 -7.87 9.02 -20.86
C ALA A 372 -6.43 8.69 -20.41
N GLU A 373 -6.11 9.01 -19.16
CA GLU A 373 -4.82 8.68 -18.54
C GLU A 373 -5.05 8.18 -17.11
N GLY A 374 -4.49 7.03 -16.74
CA GLY A 374 -4.62 6.42 -15.42
C GLY A 374 -5.81 5.45 -15.31
N LYS A 375 -6.03 4.95 -14.08
CA LYS A 375 -6.90 3.80 -13.82
C LYS A 375 -8.38 4.08 -14.07
N ASP A 376 -9.05 3.23 -14.85
CA ASP A 376 -10.50 3.29 -15.03
C ASP A 376 -11.24 2.63 -13.86
N LEU A 377 -12.02 3.42 -13.11
CA LEU A 377 -12.91 2.93 -12.06
C LEU A 377 -14.39 3.04 -12.45
N THR A 378 -14.71 3.41 -13.69
CA THR A 378 -16.09 3.59 -14.13
C THR A 378 -16.93 2.31 -14.03
N GLN A 379 -16.30 1.14 -14.21
CA GLN A 379 -16.97 -0.17 -14.11
C GLN A 379 -17.03 -0.74 -12.70
N VAL A 380 -16.51 -0.05 -11.68
CA VAL A 380 -16.57 -0.52 -10.29
C VAL A 380 -18.03 -0.65 -9.85
N GLN A 381 -18.36 -1.80 -9.25
CA GLN A 381 -19.69 -2.13 -8.74
C GLN A 381 -19.73 -2.19 -7.22
N TYR A 382 -18.58 -2.46 -6.59
CA TYR A 382 -18.47 -2.62 -5.13
C TYR A 382 -17.39 -1.69 -4.58
N VAL A 383 -17.72 -0.95 -3.53
CA VAL A 383 -16.77 -0.15 -2.77
C VAL A 383 -16.72 -0.71 -1.36
N ILE A 384 -15.54 -1.18 -0.95
CA ILE A 384 -15.30 -1.82 0.33
C ILE A 384 -14.49 -0.87 1.20
N GLY A 385 -15.02 -0.51 2.38
CA GLY A 385 -14.24 0.19 3.40
C GLY A 385 -13.62 -0.76 4.41
N THR A 386 -12.33 -0.58 4.67
CA THR A 386 -11.61 -1.20 5.79
C THR A 386 -10.69 -0.15 6.45
N GLY A 387 -9.90 -0.57 7.43
CA GLY A 387 -9.07 0.31 8.25
C GLY A 387 -9.81 0.81 9.47
N GLY A 388 -9.07 1.17 10.52
CA GLY A 388 -9.64 1.56 11.82
C GLY A 388 -10.66 2.69 11.72
N ALA A 389 -10.46 3.66 10.81
CA ALA A 389 -11.36 4.78 10.64
C ALA A 389 -12.71 4.38 10.04
N LEU A 390 -12.73 3.50 9.03
CA LEU A 390 -13.97 3.09 8.36
C LEU A 390 -14.66 1.92 9.06
N THR A 391 -13.97 1.16 9.90
CA THR A 391 -14.57 0.00 10.60
C THR A 391 -15.09 0.35 11.99
N ARG A 392 -14.47 1.32 12.67
CA ARG A 392 -14.79 1.64 14.08
C ARG A 392 -15.58 2.94 14.27
N LEU A 393 -15.52 3.87 13.32
CA LEU A 393 -16.28 5.12 13.42
C LEU A 393 -17.73 4.94 12.95
N PRO A 394 -18.68 5.72 13.52
CA PRO A 394 -20.04 5.71 13.03
C PRO A 394 -20.13 6.31 11.62
N ASN A 395 -21.16 5.92 10.87
CA ASN A 395 -21.50 6.47 9.56
C ASN A 395 -20.46 6.25 8.43
N SER A 396 -19.60 5.24 8.54
CA SER A 396 -18.58 4.94 7.52
C SER A 396 -19.13 4.74 6.10
N LYS A 397 -20.34 4.16 5.97
CA LYS A 397 -21.00 4.03 4.65
C LYS A 397 -21.30 5.39 4.02
N LEU A 398 -21.64 6.41 4.82
CA LEU A 398 -21.86 7.77 4.33
C LEU A 398 -20.53 8.40 3.90
N ILE A 399 -19.47 8.24 4.70
CA ILE A 399 -18.13 8.72 4.35
C ILE A 399 -17.68 8.15 2.99
N LEU A 400 -17.84 6.84 2.77
CA LEU A 400 -17.53 6.20 1.50
C LEU A 400 -18.39 6.71 0.35
N ARG A 401 -19.69 6.92 0.56
CA ARG A 401 -20.58 7.53 -0.44
C ARG A 401 -20.08 8.91 -0.84
N ASP A 402 -19.72 9.73 0.13
CA ASP A 402 -19.29 11.10 -0.12
C ASP A 402 -17.96 11.12 -0.87
N ILE A 403 -17.01 10.24 -0.53
CA ILE A 403 -15.71 10.10 -1.22
C ILE A 403 -15.93 9.87 -2.73
N ILE A 404 -16.82 8.94 -3.10
CA ILE A 404 -17.07 8.57 -4.50
C ILE A 404 -18.05 9.50 -5.24
N SER A 405 -18.78 10.37 -4.53
CA SER A 405 -19.79 11.28 -5.12
C SER A 405 -19.19 12.54 -5.78
N SER A 406 -17.87 12.65 -5.72
CA SER A 406 -17.01 13.68 -6.30
C SER A 406 -17.21 13.92 -7.83
N PRO A 407 -16.87 15.11 -8.37
CA PRO A 407 -17.21 15.49 -9.74
C PRO A 407 -16.62 14.55 -10.80
N LYS A 408 -17.52 13.85 -11.50
CA LYS A 408 -17.21 12.79 -12.47
C LYS A 408 -16.73 13.31 -13.84
N ASP A 409 -16.82 14.62 -14.08
CA ASP A 409 -16.51 15.21 -15.41
C ASP A 409 -15.02 15.19 -15.75
N LYS A 410 -14.16 15.09 -14.73
CA LYS A 410 -12.70 15.07 -14.87
C LYS A 410 -12.09 13.70 -14.57
N TYR A 411 -12.65 12.95 -13.63
CA TYR A 411 -12.08 11.71 -13.10
C TYR A 411 -12.87 10.50 -13.57
N LEU A 412 -12.17 9.39 -13.85
CA LEU A 412 -12.75 8.10 -14.25
C LEU A 412 -13.34 7.34 -13.04
N LEU A 413 -14.21 8.02 -12.29
CA LEU A 413 -14.85 7.50 -11.09
C LEU A 413 -16.03 6.57 -11.41
N PRO A 414 -16.49 5.75 -10.44
CA PRO A 414 -17.67 4.91 -10.63
C PRO A 414 -18.87 5.70 -11.14
N ASN A 415 -19.42 5.32 -12.29
CA ASN A 415 -20.52 6.05 -12.94
C ASN A 415 -21.90 5.39 -12.72
N LYS A 416 -21.93 4.13 -12.30
CA LYS A 416 -23.13 3.36 -11.93
C LYS A 416 -23.40 3.44 -10.43
N GLU A 417 -24.58 2.99 -10.02
CA GLU A 417 -24.88 2.74 -8.62
C GLU A 417 -23.93 1.66 -8.08
N VAL A 418 -23.25 1.94 -6.97
CA VAL A 418 -22.30 1.03 -6.35
C VAL A 418 -22.81 0.50 -5.02
N ASN A 419 -22.51 -0.76 -4.75
CA ASN A 419 -22.77 -1.40 -3.46
C ASN A 419 -21.64 -1.06 -2.49
N ILE A 420 -21.99 -0.44 -1.36
CA ILE A 420 -21.01 -0.05 -0.33
C ILE A 420 -21.03 -1.06 0.79
N LEU A 421 -19.88 -1.71 0.97
CA LEU A 421 -19.64 -2.75 1.96
C LEU A 421 -18.61 -2.25 2.96
N ILE A 422 -18.69 -2.74 4.20
CA ILE A 422 -17.75 -2.44 5.27
C ILE A 422 -17.22 -3.78 5.79
N ASP A 423 -15.91 -3.86 6.00
CA ASP A 423 -15.26 -4.93 6.74
C ASP A 423 -15.64 -4.85 8.22
N ASN A 424 -16.80 -5.40 8.60
CA ASN A 424 -17.40 -5.15 9.92
C ASN A 424 -16.58 -5.73 11.08
N ASP A 425 -15.74 -6.73 10.81
CA ASP A 425 -14.88 -7.34 11.84
C ASP A 425 -13.45 -6.78 11.83
N TYR A 426 -13.13 -5.89 10.87
CA TYR A 426 -11.78 -5.39 10.62
C TYR A 426 -10.75 -6.53 10.48
N ILE A 427 -11.01 -7.43 9.53
CA ILE A 427 -10.21 -8.64 9.29
C ILE A 427 -9.72 -8.77 7.85
N MET A 428 -9.94 -7.80 6.98
CA MET A 428 -9.61 -7.92 5.55
C MET A 428 -8.12 -8.16 5.30
N ALA A 429 -7.22 -7.47 6.01
CA ALA A 429 -5.78 -7.74 5.95
C ALA A 429 -5.45 -9.17 6.44
N SER A 430 -6.04 -9.59 7.56
CA SER A 430 -5.85 -10.94 8.10
C SER A 430 -6.29 -12.02 7.11
N LEU A 431 -7.46 -11.86 6.50
CA LEU A 431 -7.98 -12.80 5.49
C LEU A 431 -7.17 -12.75 4.19
N GLY A 432 -6.55 -11.62 3.88
CA GLY A 432 -5.56 -11.49 2.81
C GLY A 432 -4.37 -12.41 2.99
N VAL A 433 -3.77 -12.46 4.19
CA VAL A 433 -2.67 -13.41 4.50
C VAL A 433 -3.18 -14.83 4.53
N MET A 434 -4.31 -15.06 5.20
CA MET A 434 -4.93 -16.38 5.32
C MET A 434 -5.11 -17.03 3.95
N SER A 435 -5.46 -16.22 2.95
CA SER A 435 -5.74 -16.69 1.60
C SER A 435 -4.56 -17.31 0.85
N ILE A 436 -3.33 -17.08 1.32
CA ILE A 436 -2.13 -17.71 0.75
C ILE A 436 -2.20 -19.23 0.93
N LYS A 437 -2.72 -19.69 2.08
CA LYS A 437 -2.80 -21.12 2.44
C LYS A 437 -4.23 -21.66 2.44
N TYR A 438 -5.20 -20.83 2.81
CA TYR A 438 -6.61 -21.18 2.99
C TYR A 438 -7.54 -20.24 2.16
N PRO A 439 -7.43 -20.22 0.82
CA PRO A 439 -8.12 -19.24 -0.03
C PRO A 439 -9.65 -19.36 0.01
N ILE A 440 -10.18 -20.58 0.14
CA ILE A 440 -11.63 -20.83 0.15
C ILE A 440 -12.22 -20.35 1.47
N GLU A 441 -11.59 -20.70 2.59
CA GLU A 441 -12.02 -20.33 3.92
C GLU A 441 -11.89 -18.83 4.17
N ALA A 442 -10.82 -18.21 3.67
CA ALA A 442 -10.66 -16.76 3.69
C ALA A 442 -11.81 -16.06 2.95
N LEU A 443 -12.18 -16.53 1.75
CA LEU A 443 -13.30 -15.95 0.98
C LEU A 443 -14.64 -16.05 1.74
N VAL A 444 -14.92 -17.19 2.37
CA VAL A 444 -16.15 -17.38 3.17
C VAL A 444 -16.20 -16.38 4.33
N LEU A 445 -15.09 -16.19 5.03
CA LEU A 445 -14.98 -15.23 6.12
C LEU A 445 -15.07 -13.79 5.64
N MET A 446 -14.49 -13.46 4.48
CA MET A 446 -14.57 -12.11 3.91
C MET A 446 -16.03 -11.78 3.58
N LYS A 447 -16.75 -12.67 2.88
CA LYS A 447 -18.18 -12.45 2.58
C LYS A 447 -19.02 -12.27 3.84
N LYS A 448 -18.77 -13.09 4.85
CA LYS A 448 -19.44 -12.96 6.16
C LYS A 448 -19.18 -11.60 6.80
N SER A 449 -17.93 -11.14 6.82
CA SER A 449 -17.58 -9.84 7.39
C SER A 449 -18.18 -8.67 6.61
N LEU A 450 -18.30 -8.80 5.28
CA LEU A 450 -18.92 -7.81 4.41
C LEU A 450 -20.46 -7.84 4.44
N ASN A 451 -21.08 -8.81 5.13
CA ASN A 451 -22.51 -9.11 5.06
C ASN A 451 -23.00 -9.32 3.61
N PHE A 452 -22.23 -10.06 2.81
CA PHE A 452 -22.49 -10.35 1.39
C PHE A 452 -23.00 -11.77 1.16
#